data_AF-A0A960ZSH9-F1
#
_entry.id   AF-A0A960ZSH9-F1
#
_cell.length_a   1.000
_cell.length_b   1.000
_cell.length_c   1.000
_cell.angle_alpha   90.00
_cell.angle_beta   90.00
_cell.angle_gamma   90.00
#
_symmetry.space_group_name_H-M   'P 1'
#
loop_
_entity.id
_entity.type
_entity.pdbx_description
1 polymer ?
#
loop_
_entity_poly.entity_id
_entity_poly.type
_entity_poly.pdbx_seq_one_letter_code
_entity_poly.pdbx_strand_id
1 'polypeptide(L)'
;MNPPLFQSQNPLNRRSALAKMAALSGLPWLAQAEETPSDPIATEAVPAEMQGNLYTAISGPWGTIQYYHFYLEAPEHLLAHIPPPSTQTRWTVPQSDAPRIEALLIRAGLPESVRNALLDPRRIVVNNGLFSIFPDAKVVVDLPTEARNTIYNYLSRFPQNPFHISPLYVFSGSMEEWGEGTDIRPELIELMGKLSYTRGGITVFSDIPLVLSQARDEPEARSLVKKFTRVRTMLAHVEVTQDSDPSQIIDYWSTGLQLRRKDVEPLIRSACRTKGVRQMDLLHLLPPLPRKLLYTYPDLDMAMEGRFPDCHWTSLNFFSYSPQPFYLNERLATSAIKEHFTKVEAPYQYGDILIYMSDEEAAYHSCVYLGADLVFTKNGRNILIPWTLALLKDVTGVYSEVDGQPLHIVAWRPNPDVT
;
A
#
# COMPACT_ATOMS: atom_id res chain seq x y z
N MET A 1 -33.78 41.60 -22.24
CA MET A 1 -33.99 41.14 -20.85
C MET A 1 -32.99 40.04 -20.59
N ASN A 2 -32.05 40.22 -19.68
CA ASN A 2 -31.05 39.21 -19.31
C ASN A 2 -31.30 38.75 -17.86
N PRO A 3 -31.33 37.44 -17.56
CA PRO A 3 -31.28 36.94 -16.19
C PRO A 3 -29.81 36.93 -15.67
N PRO A 4 -29.61 36.85 -14.33
CA PRO A 4 -28.40 37.38 -13.70
C PRO A 4 -27.23 36.39 -13.53
N LEU A 5 -26.05 36.99 -13.34
CA LEU A 5 -24.79 36.33 -12.97
C LEU A 5 -24.87 35.68 -11.59
N PHE A 6 -24.40 34.43 -11.47
CA PHE A 6 -24.20 33.78 -10.18
C PHE A 6 -23.00 34.39 -9.44
N GLN A 7 -23.20 34.75 -8.17
CA GLN A 7 -22.16 35.29 -7.30
C GLN A 7 -21.16 34.20 -6.87
N SER A 8 -19.90 34.58 -6.74
CA SER A 8 -18.79 33.73 -6.31
C SER A 8 -18.98 33.21 -4.88
N GLN A 9 -18.91 31.89 -4.68
CA GLN A 9 -18.84 31.31 -3.34
C GLN A 9 -17.42 31.36 -2.75
N ASN A 10 -17.38 31.48 -1.43
CA ASN A 10 -16.25 31.96 -0.63
C ASN A 10 -15.12 30.90 -0.48
N PRO A 11 -13.84 31.21 -0.80
CA PRO A 11 -12.75 30.21 -0.81
C PRO A 11 -12.39 29.61 0.56
N LEU A 12 -12.84 30.21 1.67
CA LEU A 12 -12.57 29.75 3.03
C LEU A 12 -13.19 28.38 3.37
N ASN A 13 -14.26 27.95 2.67
CA ASN A 13 -14.94 26.69 2.95
C ASN A 13 -14.25 25.43 2.38
N ARG A 14 -13.24 25.55 1.53
CA ARG A 14 -12.52 24.36 0.99
C ARG A 14 -11.48 23.78 1.97
N ARG A 15 -10.92 24.61 2.88
CA ARG A 15 -9.89 24.15 3.84
C ARG A 15 -10.44 23.30 5.00
N SER A 16 -11.70 23.46 5.36
CA SER A 16 -12.34 22.71 6.46
C SER A 16 -12.78 21.29 6.07
N ALA A 17 -12.92 21.01 4.77
CA ALA A 17 -13.25 19.67 4.25
C ALA A 17 -12.02 18.74 4.25
N LEU A 18 -10.88 19.21 3.72
CA LEU A 18 -9.63 18.44 3.64
C LEU A 18 -9.13 17.98 5.02
N ALA A 19 -9.23 18.84 6.05
CA ALA A 19 -8.84 18.50 7.42
C ALA A 19 -9.73 17.45 8.11
N LYS A 20 -10.90 17.11 7.53
CA LYS A 20 -11.82 16.09 8.06
C LYS A 20 -11.77 14.75 7.32
N MET A 21 -11.04 14.66 6.20
CA MET A 21 -10.96 13.43 5.39
C MET A 21 -9.87 12.44 5.82
N ALA A 22 -8.96 12.83 6.72
CA ALA A 22 -7.86 11.97 7.19
C ALA A 22 -8.21 11.04 8.37
N ALA A 23 -9.49 10.95 8.78
CA ALA A 23 -9.89 10.30 10.03
C ALA A 23 -11.26 9.59 9.94
N LEU A 24 -11.42 8.63 9.02
CA LEU A 24 -12.60 7.76 8.93
C LEU A 24 -12.22 6.30 8.62
N SER A 25 -11.93 5.54 9.68
CA SER A 25 -11.93 4.08 9.71
C SER A 25 -12.51 3.61 11.06
N GLY A 26 -13.79 3.22 11.10
CA GLY A 26 -14.44 2.57 12.26
C GLY A 26 -14.63 1.07 11.98
N LEU A 27 -14.32 0.12 12.88
CA LEU A 27 -14.90 -0.18 14.22
C LEU A 27 -16.32 -0.80 14.14
N PRO A 28 -16.76 -1.74 15.02
CA PRO A 28 -16.10 -2.41 16.18
C PRO A 28 -16.41 -3.93 16.47
N TRP A 29 -15.56 -4.65 17.25
CA TRP A 29 -15.80 -5.68 18.33
C TRP A 29 -16.85 -6.86 18.18
N LEU A 30 -16.81 -8.04 18.86
CA LEU A 30 -16.01 -8.65 19.96
C LEU A 30 -16.29 -10.19 20.09
N ALA A 31 -15.29 -11.09 20.12
CA ALA A 31 -15.41 -12.45 20.72
C ALA A 31 -14.03 -13.08 21.08
N GLN A 32 -13.98 -14.04 22.02
CA GLN A 32 -12.77 -14.82 22.37
C GLN A 32 -12.84 -16.22 21.74
N ALA A 33 -11.72 -16.73 21.24
CA ALA A 33 -11.47 -18.14 20.97
C ALA A 33 -10.05 -18.50 21.41
N GLU A 34 -9.83 -19.73 21.86
CA GLU A 34 -8.55 -20.20 22.40
C GLU A 34 -7.63 -20.72 21.28
N GLU A 35 -6.39 -20.24 21.23
CA GLU A 35 -5.38 -20.72 20.26
C GLU A 35 -4.74 -22.03 20.71
N THR A 36 -4.79 -23.05 19.87
CA THR A 36 -3.83 -24.18 19.90
C THR A 36 -2.66 -23.87 18.95
N PRO A 37 -1.40 -23.92 19.41
CA PRO A 37 -0.26 -23.61 18.56
C PRO A 37 -0.04 -24.70 17.49
N SER A 38 0.39 -24.28 16.30
CA SER A 38 0.98 -25.16 15.29
C SER A 38 2.39 -24.66 14.96
N ASP A 39 3.35 -25.59 14.88
CA ASP A 39 4.77 -25.24 14.76
C ASP A 39 5.12 -24.67 13.37
N PRO A 40 5.95 -23.62 13.28
CA PRO A 40 6.34 -23.01 12.01
C PRO A 40 7.39 -23.87 11.29
N ILE A 41 7.10 -24.22 10.03
CA ILE A 41 8.10 -24.79 9.12
C ILE A 41 9.05 -23.66 8.67
N ALA A 42 10.33 -23.78 9.01
CA ALA A 42 11.34 -22.83 8.59
C ALA A 42 11.48 -22.80 7.06
N THR A 43 11.16 -21.66 6.45
CA THR A 43 11.35 -21.41 5.02
C THR A 43 12.68 -20.68 4.84
N GLU A 44 13.56 -21.17 3.96
CA GLU A 44 14.82 -20.48 3.65
C GLU A 44 14.55 -19.08 3.07
N ALA A 45 15.22 -18.07 3.60
CA ALA A 45 14.99 -16.69 3.21
C ALA A 45 15.52 -16.43 1.78
N VAL A 46 14.60 -16.19 0.84
CA VAL A 46 14.93 -15.71 -0.50
C VAL A 46 15.65 -14.35 -0.36
N PRO A 47 16.81 -14.13 -1.00
CA PRO A 47 17.50 -12.85 -0.95
C PRO A 47 16.60 -11.70 -1.38
N ALA A 48 16.59 -10.63 -0.59
CA ALA A 48 15.76 -9.47 -0.88
C ALA A 48 16.20 -8.80 -2.19
N GLU A 49 15.22 -8.43 -3.01
CA GLU A 49 15.47 -7.76 -4.28
C GLU A 49 15.80 -6.29 -4.04
N MET A 50 16.64 -5.71 -4.91
CA MET A 50 17.22 -4.36 -4.77
C MET A 50 16.82 -3.48 -5.97
N GLN A 51 16.80 -2.16 -5.80
CA GLN A 51 16.65 -1.19 -6.88
C GLN A 51 17.73 -1.37 -7.99
N GLY A 52 17.38 -1.04 -9.23
CA GLY A 52 18.33 -0.93 -10.36
C GLY A 52 18.83 -2.24 -10.96
N ASN A 53 18.69 -3.36 -10.27
CA ASN A 53 19.01 -4.69 -10.80
C ASN A 53 17.91 -5.20 -11.75
N LEU A 54 18.32 -6.00 -12.75
CA LEU A 54 17.41 -6.71 -13.66
C LEU A 54 17.03 -8.07 -13.07
N TYR A 55 15.74 -8.27 -12.86
CA TYR A 55 15.15 -9.54 -12.43
C TYR A 55 14.39 -10.19 -13.57
N THR A 56 14.35 -11.53 -13.57
CA THR A 56 13.54 -12.32 -14.50
C THR A 56 12.51 -13.08 -13.69
N ALA A 57 11.23 -12.84 -13.96
CA ALA A 57 10.13 -13.56 -13.34
C ALA A 57 10.00 -14.98 -13.93
N ILE A 58 9.20 -15.82 -13.29
CA ILE A 58 8.90 -17.17 -13.79
C ILE A 58 8.28 -17.08 -15.19
N SER A 59 8.83 -17.79 -16.18
CA SER A 59 8.26 -17.86 -17.53
C SER A 59 6.99 -18.72 -17.55
N GLY A 60 6.02 -18.36 -18.39
CA GLY A 60 4.75 -19.07 -18.51
C GLY A 60 3.95 -18.62 -19.74
N PRO A 61 2.63 -18.84 -19.79
CA PRO A 61 1.79 -18.43 -20.92
C PRO A 61 1.81 -16.92 -21.22
N TRP A 62 2.19 -16.10 -20.25
CA TRP A 62 2.44 -14.66 -20.38
C TRP A 62 3.72 -14.29 -21.15
N GLY A 63 4.58 -15.28 -21.44
CA GLY A 63 5.94 -15.11 -21.95
C GLY A 63 7.01 -15.16 -20.84
N THR A 64 8.16 -14.54 -21.08
CA THR A 64 9.16 -14.26 -20.04
C THR A 64 9.03 -12.80 -19.63
N ILE A 65 8.86 -12.51 -18.34
CA ILE A 65 8.81 -11.15 -17.82
C ILE A 65 10.15 -10.78 -17.20
N GLN A 66 10.66 -9.60 -17.52
CA GLN A 66 11.87 -9.02 -16.94
C GLN A 66 11.53 -7.66 -16.32
N TYR A 67 12.08 -7.34 -15.16
CA TYR A 67 11.74 -6.10 -14.46
C TYR A 67 12.90 -5.48 -13.68
N TYR A 68 12.80 -4.17 -13.46
CA TYR A 68 13.68 -3.38 -12.60
C TYR A 68 12.86 -2.75 -11.48
N HIS A 69 13.34 -2.81 -10.24
CA HIS A 69 12.75 -2.04 -9.16
C HIS A 69 13.17 -0.57 -9.19
N PHE A 70 12.24 0.32 -8.85
CA PHE A 70 12.46 1.75 -8.65
C PHE A 70 11.43 2.35 -7.69
N TYR A 71 11.62 3.61 -7.29
CA TYR A 71 10.72 4.32 -6.38
C TYR A 71 10.00 5.48 -7.07
N LEU A 72 8.73 5.66 -6.72
CA LEU A 72 7.93 6.84 -7.01
C LEU A 72 7.86 7.73 -5.77
N GLU A 73 7.83 9.05 -5.96
CA GLU A 73 7.61 10.05 -4.91
C GLU A 73 6.39 10.89 -5.25
N ALA A 74 5.60 11.29 -4.25
CA ALA A 74 4.42 12.11 -4.49
C ALA A 74 4.82 13.48 -5.08
N PRO A 75 4.11 13.95 -6.12
CA PRO A 75 4.41 15.23 -6.74
C PRO A 75 4.12 16.40 -5.79
N GLU A 76 4.92 17.46 -5.90
CA GLU A 76 4.93 18.59 -4.97
C GLU A 76 3.58 19.32 -4.86
N HIS A 77 2.78 19.32 -5.94
CA HIS A 77 1.46 19.94 -5.92
C HIS A 77 0.47 19.20 -5.00
N LEU A 78 0.59 17.87 -4.82
CA LEU A 78 -0.21 17.13 -3.85
C LEU A 78 0.25 17.42 -2.42
N LEU A 79 1.57 17.45 -2.20
CA LEU A 79 2.15 17.79 -0.89
C LEU A 79 1.76 19.21 -0.44
N ALA A 80 1.64 20.16 -1.36
CA ALA A 80 1.18 21.53 -1.07
C ALA A 80 -0.27 21.61 -0.53
N HIS A 81 -1.06 20.54 -0.65
CA HIS A 81 -2.43 20.46 -0.16
C HIS A 81 -2.58 19.67 1.16
N ILE A 82 -1.51 19.07 1.67
CA ILE A 82 -1.52 18.20 2.83
C ILE A 82 -0.64 18.82 3.93
N PRO A 83 -1.14 19.00 5.17
CA PRO A 83 -0.32 19.53 6.25
C PRO A 83 0.83 18.55 6.56
N PRO A 84 2.06 19.04 6.79
CA PRO A 84 3.16 18.18 7.19
C PRO A 84 2.83 17.49 8.53
N PRO A 85 3.37 16.29 8.78
CA PRO A 85 3.21 15.62 10.07
C PRO A 85 3.73 16.45 11.25
N SER A 86 3.21 16.15 12.44
CA SER A 86 3.81 16.60 13.69
C SER A 86 5.26 16.09 13.79
N THR A 87 6.19 16.94 14.23
CA THR A 87 7.55 16.56 14.62
C THR A 87 7.61 15.96 16.03
N GLN A 88 6.52 16.04 16.80
CA GLN A 88 6.44 15.43 18.12
C GLN A 88 5.91 14.00 18.03
N THR A 89 6.72 13.02 18.46
CA THR A 89 6.28 11.63 18.63
C THR A 89 5.17 11.55 19.66
N ARG A 90 4.09 10.84 19.31
CA ARG A 90 2.90 10.65 20.13
C ARG A 90 2.36 9.25 19.92
N TRP A 91 2.02 8.58 21.01
CA TRP A 91 1.29 7.31 21.01
C TRP A 91 -0.08 7.55 21.64
N THR A 92 -1.15 7.37 20.88
CA THR A 92 -2.51 7.69 21.33
C THR A 92 -3.40 6.44 21.30
N VAL A 93 -4.12 6.20 22.39
CA VAL A 93 -5.14 5.15 22.49
C VAL A 93 -6.45 5.74 23.01
N PRO A 94 -7.60 5.07 22.84
CA PRO A 94 -8.81 5.37 23.59
C PRO A 94 -8.56 5.35 25.09
N GLN A 95 -9.19 6.25 25.85
CA GLN A 95 -9.04 6.33 27.30
C GLN A 95 -9.50 5.03 28.01
N SER A 96 -10.39 4.26 27.39
CA SER A 96 -10.78 2.91 27.83
C SER A 96 -9.63 1.90 27.84
N ASP A 97 -8.63 2.10 27.00
CA ASP A 97 -7.47 1.22 26.85
C ASP A 97 -6.26 1.70 27.67
N ALA A 98 -6.32 2.89 28.28
CA ALA A 98 -5.25 3.39 29.17
C ALA A 98 -4.83 2.39 30.27
N PRO A 99 -5.73 1.65 30.95
CA PRO A 99 -5.34 0.64 31.94
C PRO A 99 -4.54 -0.55 31.37
N ARG A 100 -4.57 -0.77 30.05
CA ARG A 100 -3.85 -1.85 29.37
C ARG A 100 -2.42 -1.47 29.00
N ILE A 101 -2.08 -0.18 29.01
CA ILE A 101 -0.77 0.29 28.54
C ILE A 101 0.36 -0.19 29.44
N GLU A 102 0.20 -0.18 30.76
CA GLU A 102 1.26 -0.69 31.64
C GLU A 102 1.53 -2.20 31.41
N ALA A 103 0.46 -3.00 31.28
CA ALA A 103 0.57 -4.42 30.95
C ALA A 103 1.21 -4.66 29.57
N LEU A 104 0.92 -3.81 28.57
CA LEU A 104 1.60 -3.82 27.27
C LEU A 104 3.10 -3.56 27.41
N LEU A 105 3.50 -2.53 28.16
CA LEU A 105 4.92 -2.17 28.34
C LEU A 105 5.68 -3.23 29.14
N ILE A 106 5.02 -3.91 30.09
CA ILE A 106 5.58 -5.10 30.79
C ILE A 106 5.76 -6.26 29.81
N ARG A 107 4.74 -6.58 29.00
CA ARG A 107 4.79 -7.66 27.98
C ARG A 107 5.85 -7.38 26.91
N ALA A 108 6.07 -6.11 26.56
CA ALA A 108 7.14 -5.67 25.66
C ALA A 108 8.55 -5.78 26.28
N GLY A 109 8.69 -6.29 27.52
CA GLY A 109 9.98 -6.52 28.17
C GLY A 109 10.67 -5.24 28.67
N LEU A 110 9.97 -4.10 28.74
CA LEU A 110 10.61 -2.85 29.12
C LEU A 110 10.97 -2.79 30.62
N PRO A 111 12.19 -2.37 30.99
CA PRO A 111 12.59 -2.16 32.37
C PRO A 111 11.69 -1.15 33.08
N GLU A 112 11.49 -1.32 34.40
CA GLU A 112 10.62 -0.46 35.21
C GLU A 112 10.96 1.03 35.10
N SER A 113 12.24 1.38 35.08
CA SER A 113 12.70 2.76 34.87
C SER A 113 12.22 3.37 33.55
N VAL A 114 12.17 2.58 32.47
CA VAL A 114 11.67 3.01 31.15
C VAL A 114 10.15 3.12 31.16
N ARG A 115 9.44 2.17 31.78
CA ARG A 115 7.98 2.24 31.93
C ARG A 115 7.55 3.47 32.72
N ASN A 116 8.23 3.76 33.83
CA ASN A 116 7.98 4.94 34.66
C ASN A 116 8.27 6.26 33.90
N ALA A 117 9.28 6.28 33.02
CA ALA A 117 9.58 7.45 32.19
C ALA A 117 8.59 7.67 31.02
N LEU A 118 7.95 6.60 30.54
CA LEU A 118 6.87 6.64 29.54
C LEU A 118 5.52 7.02 30.16
N LEU A 119 5.25 6.55 31.39
CA LEU A 119 4.01 6.77 32.13
C LEU A 119 4.06 7.99 33.07
N ASP A 120 5.09 8.84 32.97
CA ASP A 120 5.17 10.10 33.72
C ASP A 120 3.93 10.98 33.41
N PRO A 121 3.14 11.38 34.41
CA PRO A 121 1.95 12.22 34.20
C PRO A 121 2.22 13.53 33.45
N ARG A 122 3.45 14.05 33.48
CA ARG A 122 3.87 15.25 32.73
C ARG A 122 3.96 15.02 31.21
N ARG A 123 3.93 13.77 30.77
CA ARG A 123 4.00 13.32 29.37
C ARG A 123 2.71 12.68 28.88
N ILE A 124 1.67 12.70 29.71
CA ILE A 124 0.35 12.16 29.40
C ILE A 124 -0.61 13.32 29.21
N VAL A 125 -1.33 13.32 28.09
CA VAL A 125 -2.49 14.20 27.88
C VAL A 125 -3.73 13.32 27.74
N VAL A 126 -4.71 13.55 28.60
CA VAL A 126 -6.04 12.95 28.51
C VAL A 126 -7.02 14.02 28.07
N ASN A 127 -7.61 13.85 26.89
CA ASN A 127 -8.55 14.82 26.30
C ASN A 127 -9.49 14.13 25.31
N ASN A 128 -10.76 14.54 25.27
CA ASN A 128 -11.77 14.03 24.33
C ASN A 128 -11.88 12.49 24.26
N GLY A 129 -11.74 11.81 25.39
CA GLY A 129 -11.77 10.33 25.46
C GLY A 129 -10.53 9.64 24.90
N LEU A 130 -9.44 10.37 24.66
CA LEU A 130 -8.14 9.84 24.22
C LEU A 130 -7.11 9.97 25.34
N PHE A 131 -6.24 8.98 25.45
CA PHE A 131 -5.05 8.95 26.30
C PHE A 131 -3.82 8.99 25.38
N SER A 132 -3.02 10.05 25.47
CA SER A 132 -1.84 10.25 24.62
C SER A 132 -0.56 10.34 25.44
N ILE A 133 0.39 9.47 25.15
CA ILE A 133 1.76 9.53 25.67
C ILE A 133 2.63 10.31 24.68
N PHE A 134 3.55 11.13 25.20
CA PHE A 134 4.60 11.82 24.45
C PHE A 134 5.98 11.33 24.91
N PRO A 135 6.52 10.26 24.30
CA PRO A 135 7.82 9.69 24.67
C PRO A 135 8.98 10.67 24.44
N ASP A 136 10.06 10.52 25.21
CA ASP A 136 11.35 11.12 24.86
C ASP A 136 11.90 10.51 23.57
N ALA A 137 12.52 11.34 22.73
CA ALA A 137 13.33 10.88 21.60
C ALA A 137 14.33 9.79 22.00
N LYS A 138 15.06 9.98 23.10
CA LYS A 138 16.02 8.98 23.60
C LYS A 138 15.35 7.65 23.95
N VAL A 139 14.18 7.68 24.60
CA VAL A 139 13.45 6.46 24.96
C VAL A 139 13.03 5.68 23.71
N VAL A 140 12.57 6.37 22.66
CA VAL A 140 12.14 5.75 21.38
C VAL A 140 13.33 5.15 20.61
N VAL A 141 14.45 5.86 20.55
CA VAL A 141 15.70 5.37 19.93
C VAL A 141 16.24 4.16 20.67
N ASP A 142 16.24 4.18 22.00
CA ASP A 142 16.77 3.10 22.84
C ASP A 142 15.80 1.90 22.98
N LEU A 143 14.59 1.93 22.39
CA LEU A 143 13.67 0.78 22.43
C LEU A 143 14.32 -0.45 21.73
N PRO A 144 14.36 -1.62 22.41
CA PRO A 144 14.69 -2.88 21.75
C PRO A 144 13.71 -3.21 20.62
N THR A 145 14.17 -3.85 19.56
CA THR A 145 13.33 -4.21 18.39
C THR A 145 12.09 -5.00 18.78
N GLU A 146 12.17 -5.97 19.70
CA GLU A 146 11.02 -6.74 20.15
C GLU A 146 10.01 -5.93 20.98
N ALA A 147 10.50 -4.95 21.75
CA ALA A 147 9.64 -4.01 22.43
C ALA A 147 8.91 -3.11 21.42
N ARG A 148 9.63 -2.65 20.39
CA ARG A 148 9.08 -1.86 19.28
C ARG A 148 8.02 -2.65 18.50
N ASN A 149 8.32 -3.87 18.07
CA ASN A 149 7.36 -4.82 17.47
C ASN A 149 6.07 -4.89 18.31
N THR A 150 6.21 -5.21 19.60
CA THR A 150 5.08 -5.42 20.53
C THR A 150 4.22 -4.17 20.72
N ILE A 151 4.85 -3.01 20.91
CA ILE A 151 4.14 -1.74 21.14
C ILE A 151 3.50 -1.25 19.85
N TYR A 152 4.22 -1.29 18.72
CA TYR A 152 3.78 -0.65 17.48
C TYR A 152 2.66 -1.44 16.81
N ASN A 153 2.66 -2.77 16.89
CA ASN A 153 1.54 -3.61 16.45
C ASN A 153 0.31 -3.49 17.36
N TYR A 154 0.46 -3.04 18.60
CA TYR A 154 -0.70 -2.65 19.43
C TYR A 154 -1.21 -1.25 19.06
N LEU A 155 -0.32 -0.29 18.79
CA LEU A 155 -0.69 1.07 18.38
C LEU A 155 -1.36 1.12 17.00
N SER A 156 -1.00 0.23 16.09
CA SER A 156 -1.58 0.12 14.73
C SER A 156 -3.07 -0.26 14.72
N ARG A 157 -3.65 -0.61 15.87
CA ARG A 157 -5.08 -0.91 16.03
C ARG A 157 -5.95 0.34 16.20
N PHE A 158 -5.33 1.51 16.39
CA PHE A 158 -6.03 2.75 16.74
C PHE A 158 -5.82 3.84 15.67
N PRO A 159 -6.90 4.42 15.09
CA PRO A 159 -6.82 5.40 13.99
C PRO A 159 -6.02 6.68 14.32
N GLN A 160 -5.75 6.93 15.60
CA GLN A 160 -4.96 8.06 16.08
C GLN A 160 -3.44 7.89 15.85
N ASN A 161 -2.98 6.69 15.45
CA ASN A 161 -1.57 6.36 15.18
C ASN A 161 -1.34 6.04 13.68
N PRO A 162 -1.52 7.00 12.75
CA PRO A 162 -1.56 6.73 11.30
C PRO A 162 -0.30 6.05 10.76
N PHE A 163 0.89 6.42 11.26
CA PHE A 163 2.16 5.82 10.85
C PHE A 163 2.39 4.40 11.40
N HIS A 164 1.61 3.96 12.39
CA HIS A 164 1.66 2.59 12.89
C HIS A 164 0.67 1.70 12.12
N ILE A 165 -0.49 2.26 11.73
CA ILE A 165 -1.45 1.61 10.81
C ILE A 165 -0.80 1.36 9.45
N SER A 166 -0.26 2.42 8.84
CA SER A 166 0.38 2.43 7.51
C SER A 166 1.83 2.92 7.64
N PRO A 167 2.75 2.06 8.11
CA PRO A 167 4.17 2.40 8.17
C PRO A 167 4.77 2.54 6.76
N LEU A 168 6.02 2.99 6.70
CA LEU A 168 6.84 2.80 5.50
C LEU A 168 7.23 1.32 5.41
N TYR A 169 7.04 0.73 4.23
CA TYR A 169 7.41 -0.66 3.94
C TYR A 169 8.73 -0.70 3.17
N VAL A 170 9.70 -1.43 3.70
CA VAL A 170 11.05 -1.58 3.13
C VAL A 170 11.20 -3.03 2.64
N PHE A 171 10.66 -3.30 1.45
CA PHE A 171 10.61 -4.63 0.85
C PHE A 171 12.00 -5.24 0.55
N SER A 172 13.04 -4.41 0.44
CA SER A 172 14.44 -4.84 0.32
C SER A 172 15.05 -5.29 1.65
N GLY A 173 14.37 -5.06 2.78
CA GLY A 173 14.94 -5.21 4.12
C GLY A 173 16.04 -4.20 4.47
N SER A 174 16.44 -3.33 3.54
CA SER A 174 17.55 -2.39 3.71
C SER A 174 17.08 -0.94 3.66
N MET A 175 17.22 -0.24 4.79
CA MET A 175 16.95 1.20 4.85
C MET A 175 18.00 2.02 4.06
N GLU A 176 19.20 1.47 3.88
CA GLU A 176 20.25 2.04 3.04
C GLU A 176 19.80 2.05 1.57
N GLU A 177 19.32 0.91 1.04
CA GLU A 177 18.78 0.80 -0.32
C GLU A 177 17.54 1.68 -0.52
N TRP A 178 16.62 1.73 0.46
CA TRP A 178 15.46 2.62 0.40
C TRP A 178 15.87 4.10 0.28
N GLY A 179 16.99 4.47 0.92
CA GLY A 179 17.60 5.80 0.88
C GLY A 179 18.42 6.10 -0.37
N GLU A 180 18.71 5.12 -1.23
CA GLU A 180 19.51 5.33 -2.45
C GLU A 180 18.85 6.32 -3.41
N GLY A 181 19.68 7.19 -3.99
CA GLY A 181 19.23 8.27 -4.85
C GLY A 181 18.41 9.37 -4.15
N THR A 182 18.37 9.38 -2.80
CA THR A 182 17.80 10.51 -2.03
C THR A 182 18.86 11.52 -1.60
N ASP A 183 18.39 12.69 -1.17
CA ASP A 183 19.13 13.75 -0.49
C ASP A 183 19.09 13.62 1.05
N ILE A 184 18.57 12.50 1.58
CA ILE A 184 18.51 12.26 3.03
C ILE A 184 19.94 12.09 3.55
N ARG A 185 20.26 12.78 4.65
CA ARG A 185 21.57 12.69 5.28
C ARG A 185 21.84 11.27 5.81
N PRO A 186 23.05 10.70 5.63
CA PRO A 186 23.35 9.33 6.07
C PRO A 186 23.02 9.04 7.53
N GLU A 187 23.22 10.00 8.44
CA GLU A 187 22.91 9.82 9.86
C GLU A 187 21.40 9.66 10.14
N LEU A 188 20.53 10.17 9.24
CA LEU A 188 19.07 9.97 9.34
C LEU A 188 18.66 8.60 8.78
N ILE A 189 19.34 8.11 7.73
CA ILE A 189 19.14 6.73 7.24
C ILE A 189 19.58 5.71 8.28
N GLU A 190 20.72 5.92 8.94
CA GLU A 190 21.19 5.08 10.06
C GLU A 190 20.18 5.10 11.24
N LEU A 191 19.66 6.28 11.58
CA LEU A 191 18.61 6.43 12.60
C LEU A 191 17.32 5.68 12.20
N MET A 192 16.87 5.81 10.96
CA MET A 192 15.70 5.09 10.44
C MET A 192 15.91 3.57 10.52
N GLY A 193 17.09 3.06 10.16
CA GLY A 193 17.43 1.63 10.29
C GLY A 193 17.39 1.13 11.74
N LYS A 194 17.85 1.92 12.71
CA LYS A 194 17.76 1.59 14.16
C LYS A 194 16.32 1.58 14.69
N LEU A 195 15.46 2.40 14.09
CA LEU A 195 14.04 2.54 14.42
C LEU A 195 13.14 1.56 13.64
N SER A 196 13.69 0.84 12.66
CA SER A 196 12.97 -0.21 11.95
C SER A 196 12.63 -1.40 12.84
N TYR A 197 11.61 -2.14 12.41
CA TYR A 197 11.06 -3.30 13.09
C TYR A 197 10.35 -4.20 12.05
N THR A 198 9.77 -5.34 12.45
CA THR A 198 9.20 -6.31 11.50
C THR A 198 7.69 -6.44 11.67
N ARG A 199 6.95 -6.47 10.56
CA ARG A 199 5.50 -6.74 10.51
C ARG A 199 5.19 -7.57 9.26
N GLY A 200 4.47 -8.70 9.42
CA GLY A 200 4.16 -9.61 8.30
C GLY A 200 5.40 -10.17 7.59
N GLY A 201 6.53 -10.29 8.29
CA GLY A 201 7.83 -10.66 7.71
C GLY A 201 8.56 -9.53 6.96
N ILE A 202 7.93 -8.36 6.78
CA ILE A 202 8.52 -7.20 6.09
C ILE A 202 9.17 -6.24 7.10
N THR A 203 10.30 -5.64 6.72
CA THR A 203 10.92 -4.54 7.46
C THR A 203 10.10 -3.27 7.28
N VAL A 204 9.70 -2.64 8.39
CA VAL A 204 8.82 -1.47 8.42
C VAL A 204 9.41 -0.36 9.30
N PHE A 205 8.92 0.87 9.11
CA PHE A 205 9.32 2.06 9.89
C PHE A 205 8.13 3.00 10.13
N SER A 206 7.95 3.44 11.39
CA SER A 206 6.79 4.24 11.84
C SER A 206 7.17 5.59 12.47
N ASP A 207 8.44 5.79 12.83
CA ASP A 207 8.91 6.94 13.63
C ASP A 207 9.16 8.22 12.81
N ILE A 208 8.28 8.48 11.84
CA ILE A 208 8.30 9.68 10.97
C ILE A 208 8.39 10.99 11.79
N PRO A 209 7.61 11.22 12.86
CA PRO A 209 7.73 12.42 13.69
C PRO A 209 9.14 12.63 14.25
N LEU A 210 9.77 11.56 14.75
CA LEU A 210 11.09 11.61 15.34
C LEU A 210 12.14 12.00 14.30
N VAL A 211 12.12 11.42 13.10
CA VAL A 211 13.08 11.77 12.05
C VAL A 211 12.83 13.19 11.51
N LEU A 212 11.57 13.61 11.36
CA LEU A 212 11.24 15.01 11.01
C LEU A 212 11.74 16.02 12.05
N SER A 213 11.78 15.65 13.34
CA SER A 213 12.34 16.51 14.39
C SER A 213 13.85 16.75 14.26
N GLN A 214 14.57 15.95 13.45
CA GLN A 214 16.01 16.06 13.20
C GLN A 214 16.36 16.85 11.93
N ALA A 215 15.36 17.47 11.29
CA ALA A 215 15.56 18.42 10.21
C ALA A 215 16.25 19.69 10.74
N ARG A 216 17.26 20.19 10.01
CA ARG A 216 18.01 21.41 10.32
C ARG A 216 17.23 22.66 9.94
N ASP A 217 16.40 22.57 8.90
CA ASP A 217 15.62 23.68 8.36
C ASP A 217 14.30 23.21 7.69
N GLU A 218 13.49 24.20 7.27
CA GLU A 218 12.19 23.96 6.63
C GLU A 218 12.28 23.33 5.23
N PRO A 219 13.26 23.68 4.35
CA PRO A 219 13.54 22.93 3.12
C PRO A 219 13.80 21.44 3.34
N GLU A 220 14.67 21.08 4.28
CA GLU A 220 14.98 19.68 4.57
C GLU A 220 13.77 18.94 5.16
N ALA A 221 13.02 19.57 6.07
CA ALA A 221 11.77 19.01 6.58
C ALA A 221 10.76 18.72 5.44
N ARG A 222 10.64 19.62 4.46
CA ARG A 222 9.81 19.40 3.26
C ARG A 222 10.35 18.26 2.38
N SER A 223 11.67 18.16 2.19
CA SER A 223 12.26 17.05 1.44
C SER A 223 11.98 15.71 2.13
N LEU A 224 12.21 15.61 3.44
CA LEU A 224 11.90 14.42 4.24
C LEU A 224 10.42 14.00 4.11
N VAL A 225 9.46 14.95 4.20
CA VAL A 225 8.04 14.64 3.98
C VAL A 225 7.79 14.05 2.59
N LYS A 226 8.44 14.58 1.54
CA LYS A 226 8.38 14.02 0.18
C LYS A 226 8.97 12.61 0.13
N LYS A 227 10.12 12.37 0.78
CA LYS A 227 10.75 11.04 0.82
C LYS A 227 9.93 10.02 1.59
N PHE A 228 9.17 10.41 2.61
CA PHE A 228 8.20 9.54 3.28
C PHE A 228 6.94 9.24 2.44
N THR A 229 6.88 9.68 1.19
CA THR A 229 5.92 9.19 0.18
C THR A 229 6.55 8.24 -0.85
N ARG A 230 7.81 7.81 -0.65
CA ARG A 230 8.49 6.84 -1.51
C ARG A 230 7.75 5.51 -1.50
N VAL A 231 7.21 5.13 -2.67
CA VAL A 231 6.58 3.83 -2.90
C VAL A 231 7.43 3.04 -3.89
N ARG A 232 7.90 1.87 -3.46
CA ARG A 232 8.60 0.92 -4.33
C ARG A 232 7.62 0.35 -5.35
N THR A 233 8.05 0.29 -6.60
CA THR A 233 7.34 -0.40 -7.69
C THR A 233 8.37 -1.07 -8.61
N MET A 234 7.95 -1.49 -9.80
CA MET A 234 8.82 -2.08 -10.81
C MET A 234 8.44 -1.60 -12.20
N LEU A 235 9.41 -1.47 -13.09
CA LEU A 235 9.21 -1.33 -14.54
C LEU A 235 9.35 -2.71 -15.17
N ALA A 236 8.26 -3.26 -15.69
CA ALA A 236 8.20 -4.63 -16.21
C ALA A 236 8.08 -4.68 -17.74
N HIS A 237 8.81 -5.60 -18.36
CA HIS A 237 8.80 -5.85 -19.78
C HIS A 237 8.50 -7.34 -20.06
N VAL A 238 7.80 -7.62 -21.15
CA VAL A 238 7.65 -8.97 -21.70
C VAL A 238 8.69 -9.16 -22.81
N GLU A 239 9.44 -10.27 -22.77
CA GLU A 239 10.35 -10.65 -23.85
C GLU A 239 9.55 -11.02 -25.11
N VAL A 240 9.93 -10.41 -26.24
CA VAL A 240 9.30 -10.56 -27.56
C VAL A 240 10.40 -10.65 -28.62
N THR A 241 11.04 -11.82 -28.69
CA THR A 241 12.12 -12.15 -29.63
C THR A 241 11.58 -12.93 -30.84
N GLN A 242 12.46 -13.23 -31.80
CA GLN A 242 12.11 -14.05 -32.97
C GLN A 242 11.83 -15.52 -32.61
N ASP A 243 12.30 -15.96 -31.44
CA ASP A 243 12.13 -17.32 -30.92
C ASP A 243 10.92 -17.46 -29.98
N SER A 244 10.25 -16.36 -29.61
CA SER A 244 9.02 -16.36 -28.81
C SER A 244 7.84 -16.93 -29.61
N ASP A 245 6.88 -17.61 -28.96
CA ASP A 245 5.58 -17.88 -29.57
C ASP A 245 4.64 -16.68 -29.38
N PRO A 246 4.39 -15.85 -30.42
CA PRO A 246 3.50 -14.71 -30.30
C PRO A 246 2.05 -15.15 -30.05
N SER A 247 1.65 -16.36 -30.42
CA SER A 247 0.26 -16.83 -30.30
C SER A 247 -0.08 -17.09 -28.84
N GLN A 248 0.77 -17.84 -28.12
CA GLN A 248 0.65 -18.03 -26.68
C GLN A 248 0.61 -16.71 -25.91
N ILE A 249 1.52 -15.77 -26.20
CA ILE A 249 1.57 -14.46 -25.57
C ILE A 249 0.27 -13.67 -25.86
N ILE A 250 -0.20 -13.64 -27.10
CA ILE A 250 -1.46 -12.96 -27.48
C ILE A 250 -2.65 -13.57 -26.76
N ASP A 251 -2.75 -14.90 -26.71
CA ASP A 251 -3.90 -15.58 -26.12
C ASP A 251 -3.96 -15.29 -24.60
N TYR A 252 -2.83 -15.28 -23.89
CA TYR A 252 -2.81 -14.91 -22.46
C TYR A 252 -3.19 -13.43 -22.22
N TRP A 253 -2.52 -12.49 -22.89
CA TRP A 253 -2.78 -11.04 -22.71
C TRP A 253 -4.11 -10.57 -23.34
N SER A 254 -4.85 -11.46 -24.00
CA SER A 254 -6.24 -11.27 -24.43
C SER A 254 -7.26 -12.11 -23.65
N THR A 255 -6.92 -12.45 -22.39
CA THR A 255 -7.72 -13.18 -21.39
C THR A 255 -8.15 -14.59 -21.79
N GLY A 256 -7.54 -15.19 -22.82
CA GLY A 256 -7.95 -16.47 -23.42
C GLY A 256 -9.29 -16.43 -24.18
N LEU A 257 -10.10 -15.39 -23.94
CA LEU A 257 -11.43 -15.16 -24.50
C LEU A 257 -11.42 -14.15 -25.67
N GLN A 258 -10.24 -13.70 -26.09
CA GLN A 258 -9.98 -12.79 -27.22
C GLN A 258 -10.56 -11.36 -27.08
N LEU A 259 -11.16 -11.01 -25.94
CA LEU A 259 -11.83 -9.74 -25.67
C LEU A 259 -10.97 -8.50 -25.98
N ARG A 260 -9.65 -8.63 -25.84
CA ARG A 260 -8.68 -7.57 -26.12
C ARG A 260 -7.68 -7.89 -27.24
N ARG A 261 -7.92 -8.96 -28.01
CA ARG A 261 -7.00 -9.46 -29.03
C ARG A 261 -6.60 -8.39 -30.05
N LYS A 262 -7.58 -7.59 -30.52
CA LYS A 262 -7.35 -6.48 -31.46
C LYS A 262 -6.40 -5.39 -30.93
N ASP A 263 -6.31 -5.23 -29.60
CA ASP A 263 -5.52 -4.17 -28.96
C ASP A 263 -4.04 -4.57 -28.82
N VAL A 264 -3.74 -5.88 -28.77
CA VAL A 264 -2.40 -6.42 -28.47
C VAL A 264 -1.77 -7.22 -29.61
N GLU A 265 -2.57 -7.92 -30.43
CA GLU A 265 -2.07 -8.79 -31.52
C GLU A 265 -1.21 -8.06 -32.55
N PRO A 266 -1.59 -6.88 -33.09
CA PRO A 266 -0.75 -6.18 -34.07
C PRO A 266 0.61 -5.80 -33.50
N LEU A 267 0.65 -5.40 -32.22
CA LEU A 267 1.85 -4.97 -31.53
C LEU A 267 2.79 -6.15 -31.24
N ILE A 268 2.28 -7.23 -30.62
CA ILE A 268 3.08 -8.43 -30.30
C ILE A 268 3.64 -9.06 -31.58
N ARG A 269 2.81 -9.25 -32.63
CA ARG A 269 3.29 -9.83 -33.90
C ARG A 269 4.32 -8.96 -34.62
N SER A 270 4.20 -7.62 -34.51
CA SER A 270 5.19 -6.71 -35.07
C SER A 270 6.50 -6.78 -34.29
N ALA A 271 6.44 -6.80 -32.95
CA ALA A 271 7.61 -6.87 -32.08
C ALA A 271 8.44 -8.15 -32.33
N CYS A 272 7.85 -9.34 -32.24
CA CYS A 272 8.57 -10.61 -32.47
C CYS A 272 9.19 -10.71 -33.87
N ARG A 273 8.64 -10.02 -34.89
CA ARG A 273 9.18 -10.03 -36.26
C ARG A 273 10.28 -8.98 -36.49
N THR A 274 10.33 -7.92 -35.68
CA THR A 274 11.21 -6.77 -35.92
C THR A 274 12.61 -7.02 -35.34
N LYS A 275 13.59 -7.28 -36.22
CA LYS A 275 14.98 -7.47 -35.81
C LYS A 275 15.48 -6.29 -34.98
N GLY A 276 15.92 -6.55 -33.75
CA GLY A 276 16.41 -5.56 -32.80
C GLY A 276 15.42 -5.21 -31.68
N VAL A 277 14.12 -5.46 -31.88
CA VAL A 277 13.17 -5.51 -30.77
C VAL A 277 13.40 -6.83 -30.03
N ARG A 278 13.47 -6.76 -28.70
CA ARG A 278 13.66 -7.93 -27.82
C ARG A 278 12.69 -7.97 -26.65
N GLN A 279 12.16 -6.81 -26.25
CA GLN A 279 11.27 -6.66 -25.12
C GLN A 279 10.25 -5.55 -25.40
N MET A 280 9.13 -5.58 -24.68
CA MET A 280 8.06 -4.59 -24.75
C MET A 280 7.57 -4.29 -23.34
N ASP A 281 7.36 -3.01 -23.02
CA ASP A 281 6.80 -2.58 -21.73
C ASP A 281 5.39 -3.18 -21.51
N LEU A 282 5.19 -3.80 -20.35
CA LEU A 282 3.93 -4.41 -19.92
C LEU A 282 2.77 -3.40 -19.90
N LEU A 283 3.06 -2.10 -19.72
CA LEU A 283 2.11 -1.00 -19.85
C LEU A 283 1.30 -1.05 -21.15
N HIS A 284 1.91 -1.49 -22.26
CA HIS A 284 1.23 -1.62 -23.56
C HIS A 284 0.26 -2.80 -23.64
N LEU A 285 0.31 -3.73 -22.68
CA LEU A 285 -0.60 -4.88 -22.58
C LEU A 285 -1.80 -4.56 -21.70
N LEU A 286 -1.66 -3.70 -20.68
CA LEU A 286 -2.75 -3.29 -19.78
C LEU A 286 -3.96 -2.65 -20.50
N PRO A 287 -5.20 -2.83 -20.00
CA PRO A 287 -6.39 -2.13 -20.51
C PRO A 287 -6.30 -0.60 -20.37
N PRO A 288 -7.20 0.18 -21.01
CA PRO A 288 -7.11 1.64 -21.06
C PRO A 288 -7.03 2.34 -19.69
N LEU A 289 -7.83 1.91 -18.72
CA LEU A 289 -7.85 2.51 -17.38
C LEU A 289 -6.55 2.26 -16.58
N PRO A 290 -6.14 1.00 -16.30
CA PRO A 290 -4.88 0.74 -15.60
C PRO A 290 -3.67 1.29 -16.35
N ARG A 291 -3.67 1.33 -17.69
CA ARG A 291 -2.62 2.00 -18.49
C ARG A 291 -2.57 3.52 -18.25
N LYS A 292 -3.71 4.17 -18.04
CA LYS A 292 -3.77 5.61 -17.69
C LYS A 292 -3.26 5.87 -16.26
N LEU A 293 -3.49 4.93 -15.34
CA LEU A 293 -3.26 5.13 -13.91
C LEU A 293 -1.89 4.64 -13.42
N LEU A 294 -1.28 3.65 -14.07
CA LEU A 294 -0.03 3.05 -13.60
C LEU A 294 1.09 4.10 -13.47
N TYR A 295 1.77 4.07 -12.32
CA TYR A 295 2.79 5.02 -11.88
C TYR A 295 2.32 6.46 -11.65
N THR A 296 1.00 6.73 -11.67
CA THR A 296 0.43 8.04 -11.31
C THR A 296 -0.10 8.04 -9.88
N TYR A 297 -0.27 9.24 -9.32
CA TYR A 297 -0.98 9.47 -8.06
C TYR A 297 -2.43 9.91 -8.36
N PRO A 298 -3.40 9.68 -7.46
CA PRO A 298 -4.74 10.22 -7.64
C PRO A 298 -4.72 11.75 -7.58
N ASP A 299 -5.32 12.40 -8.57
CA ASP A 299 -5.54 13.85 -8.56
C ASP A 299 -6.74 14.22 -7.66
N LEU A 300 -6.79 15.47 -7.21
CA LEU A 300 -7.88 15.98 -6.37
C LEU A 300 -9.25 15.97 -7.06
N ASP A 301 -9.31 15.94 -8.39
CA ASP A 301 -10.54 15.85 -9.17
C ASP A 301 -11.09 14.42 -9.29
N MET A 302 -10.28 13.40 -8.98
CA MET A 302 -10.71 12.00 -8.91
C MET A 302 -11.56 11.69 -7.67
N ALA A 303 -11.73 12.64 -6.75
CA ALA A 303 -12.57 12.51 -5.56
C ALA A 303 -14.07 12.50 -5.92
N MET A 304 -14.62 11.30 -6.14
CA MET A 304 -16.04 11.09 -6.42
C MET A 304 -16.83 11.02 -5.10
N GLU A 305 -17.82 11.90 -4.93
CA GLU A 305 -18.62 12.01 -3.69
C GLU A 305 -17.78 12.18 -2.40
N GLY A 306 -16.58 12.75 -2.53
CA GLY A 306 -15.63 12.90 -1.42
C GLY A 306 -14.84 11.64 -1.07
N ARG A 307 -14.87 10.61 -1.91
CA ARG A 307 -14.06 9.39 -1.80
C ARG A 307 -13.06 9.32 -2.97
N PHE A 308 -11.80 9.01 -2.67
CA PHE A 308 -10.79 8.72 -3.68
C PHE A 308 -10.88 7.27 -4.15
N PRO A 309 -10.47 6.98 -5.40
CA PRO A 309 -10.20 5.63 -5.89
C PRO A 309 -9.39 4.78 -4.91
N ASP A 310 -9.86 3.56 -4.67
CA ASP A 310 -9.25 2.59 -3.77
C ASP A 310 -8.94 1.27 -4.48
N CYS A 311 -8.46 0.29 -3.72
CA CYS A 311 -8.09 -1.03 -4.23
C CYS A 311 -9.27 -1.75 -4.91
N HIS A 312 -10.48 -1.67 -4.35
CA HIS A 312 -11.68 -2.33 -4.87
C HIS A 312 -12.20 -1.64 -6.12
N TRP A 313 -12.33 -0.31 -6.10
CA TRP A 313 -12.70 0.47 -7.27
C TRP A 313 -11.69 0.29 -8.41
N THR A 314 -10.39 0.20 -8.10
CA THR A 314 -9.33 -0.01 -9.08
C THR A 314 -9.43 -1.39 -9.73
N SER A 315 -9.59 -2.43 -8.91
CA SER A 315 -9.61 -3.82 -9.39
C SER A 315 -10.89 -4.14 -10.17
N LEU A 316 -12.05 -3.72 -9.66
CA LEU A 316 -13.34 -3.96 -10.30
C LEU A 316 -13.53 -3.19 -11.61
N ASN A 317 -12.81 -2.07 -11.80
CA ASN A 317 -12.80 -1.32 -13.05
C ASN A 317 -11.66 -1.71 -14.01
N PHE A 318 -10.90 -2.77 -13.76
CA PHE A 318 -9.67 -3.08 -14.53
C PHE A 318 -9.90 -3.18 -16.05
N PHE A 319 -10.99 -3.83 -16.48
CA PHE A 319 -11.40 -3.91 -17.88
C PHE A 319 -12.41 -2.82 -18.30
N SER A 320 -13.02 -2.11 -17.35
CA SER A 320 -14.08 -1.13 -17.63
C SER A 320 -13.57 0.05 -18.47
N TYR A 321 -14.10 0.19 -19.69
CA TYR A 321 -13.81 1.34 -20.56
C TYR A 321 -14.27 2.68 -19.93
N SER A 322 -15.44 2.67 -19.28
CA SER A 322 -15.91 3.77 -18.44
C SER A 322 -15.93 3.29 -16.98
N PRO A 323 -15.10 3.85 -16.08
CA PRO A 323 -15.07 3.43 -14.69
C PRO A 323 -16.41 3.68 -14.01
N GLN A 324 -16.87 2.71 -13.23
CA GLN A 324 -18.10 2.76 -12.47
C GLN A 324 -17.84 3.37 -11.08
N PRO A 325 -18.43 4.53 -10.73
CA PRO A 325 -18.21 5.18 -9.44
C PRO A 325 -18.76 4.35 -8.26
N PHE A 326 -19.80 3.54 -8.49
CA PHE A 326 -20.50 2.82 -7.43
C PHE A 326 -19.65 1.75 -6.73
N TYR A 327 -18.53 1.30 -7.32
CA TYR A 327 -17.56 0.43 -6.64
C TYR A 327 -16.83 1.11 -5.46
N LEU A 328 -16.93 2.44 -5.29
CA LEU A 328 -16.51 3.13 -4.06
C LEU A 328 -17.45 2.86 -2.87
N ASN A 329 -18.59 2.21 -3.08
CA ASN A 329 -19.48 1.73 -2.04
C ASN A 329 -19.26 0.23 -1.85
N GLU A 330 -18.71 -0.15 -0.69
CA GLU A 330 -18.36 -1.54 -0.35
C GLU A 330 -19.54 -2.52 -0.52
N ARG A 331 -20.78 -2.11 -0.23
CA ARG A 331 -21.95 -2.99 -0.44
C ARG A 331 -22.21 -3.26 -1.92
N LEU A 332 -22.13 -2.23 -2.75
CA LEU A 332 -22.36 -2.35 -4.21
C LEU A 332 -21.20 -3.07 -4.90
N ALA A 333 -19.97 -2.88 -4.43
CA ALA A 333 -18.81 -3.65 -4.84
C ALA A 333 -19.00 -5.16 -4.54
N THR A 334 -19.40 -5.51 -3.32
CA THR A 334 -19.66 -6.91 -2.93
C THR A 334 -20.82 -7.54 -3.71
N SER A 335 -21.91 -6.81 -3.96
CA SER A 335 -22.99 -7.28 -4.85
C SER A 335 -22.47 -7.56 -6.26
N ALA A 336 -21.74 -6.62 -6.85
CA ALA A 336 -21.19 -6.79 -8.19
C ALA A 336 -20.21 -7.96 -8.29
N ILE A 337 -19.37 -8.22 -7.27
CA ILE A 337 -18.52 -9.41 -7.22
C ILE A 337 -19.38 -10.68 -7.31
N LYS A 338 -20.46 -10.77 -6.54
CA LYS A 338 -21.35 -11.94 -6.52
C LYS A 338 -22.19 -12.11 -7.80
N GLU A 339 -22.44 -11.04 -8.55
CA GLU A 339 -23.27 -11.04 -9.78
C GLU A 339 -22.44 -11.15 -11.07
N HIS A 340 -21.21 -10.65 -11.07
CA HIS A 340 -20.41 -10.42 -12.29
C HIS A 340 -19.07 -11.16 -12.30
N PHE A 341 -18.72 -11.87 -11.24
CA PHE A 341 -17.46 -12.61 -11.13
C PHE A 341 -17.72 -14.04 -10.66
N THR A 342 -16.85 -14.96 -11.10
CA THR A 342 -16.83 -16.35 -10.65
C THR A 342 -15.64 -16.55 -9.73
N LYS A 343 -15.85 -17.13 -8.54
CA LYS A 343 -14.73 -17.51 -7.64
C LYS A 343 -13.87 -18.58 -8.33
N VAL A 344 -12.56 -18.39 -8.30
CA VAL A 344 -11.57 -19.30 -8.92
C VAL A 344 -10.47 -19.67 -7.93
N GLU A 345 -9.85 -20.81 -8.15
CA GLU A 345 -8.64 -21.24 -7.45
C GLU A 345 -7.40 -21.05 -8.34
N ALA A 346 -6.21 -21.16 -7.75
CA ALA A 346 -4.96 -21.12 -8.51
C ALA A 346 -4.87 -22.30 -9.52
N PRO A 347 -4.20 -22.13 -10.68
CA PRO A 347 -3.40 -20.98 -11.11
C PRO A 347 -4.25 -19.80 -11.60
N TYR A 348 -3.89 -18.60 -11.14
CA TYR A 348 -4.54 -17.35 -11.53
C TYR A 348 -4.20 -16.93 -12.97
N GLN A 349 -5.09 -16.16 -13.57
CA GLN A 349 -5.03 -15.69 -14.95
C GLN A 349 -5.07 -14.16 -15.03
N TYR A 350 -4.69 -13.63 -16.19
CA TYR A 350 -4.67 -12.20 -16.45
C TYR A 350 -6.04 -11.56 -16.23
N GLY A 351 -6.12 -10.66 -15.25
CA GLY A 351 -7.36 -9.98 -14.89
C GLY A 351 -8.15 -10.61 -13.74
N ASP A 352 -7.71 -11.72 -13.16
CA ASP A 352 -8.29 -12.24 -11.92
C ASP A 352 -8.06 -11.24 -10.78
N ILE A 353 -9.12 -10.94 -10.03
CA ILE A 353 -9.06 -10.09 -8.85
C ILE A 353 -8.77 -10.95 -7.63
N LEU A 354 -7.64 -10.70 -6.97
CA LEU A 354 -7.25 -11.35 -5.73
C LEU A 354 -7.69 -10.45 -4.57
N ILE A 355 -8.57 -10.94 -3.69
CA ILE A 355 -9.09 -10.20 -2.54
C ILE A 355 -8.57 -10.82 -1.25
N TYR A 356 -7.93 -10.02 -0.40
CA TYR A 356 -7.51 -10.44 0.94
C TYR A 356 -8.70 -10.31 1.89
N MET A 357 -9.14 -11.44 2.45
CA MET A 357 -10.33 -11.55 3.30
C MET A 357 -9.98 -12.18 4.64
N SER A 358 -10.72 -11.81 5.69
CA SER A 358 -10.73 -12.57 6.95
C SER A 358 -11.69 -13.76 6.86
N ASP A 359 -11.63 -14.65 7.85
CA ASP A 359 -12.54 -15.79 8.00
C ASP A 359 -14.01 -15.39 8.19
N GLU A 360 -14.29 -14.12 8.51
CA GLU A 360 -15.63 -13.51 8.56
C GLU A 360 -16.10 -12.94 7.20
N GLU A 361 -15.41 -13.28 6.10
CA GLU A 361 -15.62 -12.76 4.73
C GLU A 361 -15.45 -11.22 4.57
N ALA A 362 -14.84 -10.54 5.54
CA ALA A 362 -14.55 -9.10 5.43
C ALA A 362 -13.35 -8.85 4.51
N ALA A 363 -13.52 -8.02 3.48
CA ALA A 363 -12.46 -7.68 2.53
C ALA A 363 -11.60 -6.49 3.00
N TYR A 364 -10.27 -6.64 2.93
CA TYR A 364 -9.29 -5.64 3.39
C TYR A 364 -8.44 -5.03 2.28
N HIS A 365 -8.16 -5.81 1.24
CA HIS A 365 -7.43 -5.36 0.07
C HIS A 365 -7.87 -6.12 -1.18
N SER A 366 -7.65 -5.53 -2.36
CA SER A 366 -7.74 -6.27 -3.62
C SER A 366 -6.73 -5.76 -4.64
N CYS A 367 -6.19 -6.68 -5.43
CA CYS A 367 -5.28 -6.40 -6.53
C CYS A 367 -5.63 -7.28 -7.74
N VAL A 368 -5.10 -6.95 -8.92
CA VAL A 368 -5.38 -7.68 -10.16
C VAL A 368 -4.15 -8.48 -10.57
N TYR A 369 -4.29 -9.78 -10.75
CA TYR A 369 -3.22 -10.66 -11.22
C TYR A 369 -2.87 -10.39 -12.68
N LEU A 370 -1.58 -10.23 -12.96
CA LEU A 370 -1.06 -9.94 -14.30
C LEU A 370 -0.33 -11.12 -14.96
N GLY A 371 0.27 -12.00 -14.16
CA GLY A 371 1.15 -13.08 -14.63
C GLY A 371 2.51 -13.07 -13.92
N ALA A 372 3.14 -14.24 -13.78
CA ALA A 372 4.42 -14.42 -13.07
C ALA A 372 4.46 -13.83 -11.65
N ASP A 373 3.34 -13.89 -10.94
CA ASP A 373 3.13 -13.29 -9.61
C ASP A 373 3.25 -11.76 -9.55
N LEU A 374 3.24 -11.07 -10.70
CA LEU A 374 3.03 -9.62 -10.74
C LEU A 374 1.55 -9.30 -10.57
N VAL A 375 1.26 -8.25 -9.81
CA VAL A 375 -0.08 -7.68 -9.64
C VAL A 375 -0.11 -6.19 -9.92
N PHE A 376 -1.22 -5.71 -10.45
CA PHE A 376 -1.57 -4.29 -10.49
C PHE A 376 -2.36 -3.94 -9.23
N THR A 377 -1.96 -2.90 -8.50
CA THR A 377 -2.62 -2.53 -7.24
C THR A 377 -2.63 -1.02 -6.95
N LYS A 378 -3.54 -0.65 -6.05
CA LYS A 378 -3.66 0.66 -5.40
C LYS A 378 -3.80 0.41 -3.89
N ASN A 379 -2.73 0.56 -3.13
CA ASN A 379 -2.69 0.21 -1.71
C ASN A 379 -3.48 1.22 -0.85
N GLY A 380 -4.82 1.14 -0.88
CA GLY A 380 -5.74 1.94 -0.08
C GLY A 380 -6.13 3.30 -0.67
N ARG A 381 -6.99 4.01 0.08
CA ARG A 381 -7.65 5.29 -0.28
C ARG A 381 -6.76 6.54 -0.25
N ASN A 382 -5.50 6.43 0.16
CA ASN A 382 -4.62 7.58 0.33
C ASN A 382 -4.22 8.19 -1.03
N ILE A 383 -4.31 9.52 -1.15
CA ILE A 383 -3.87 10.30 -2.31
C ILE A 383 -2.35 10.30 -2.49
N LEU A 384 -1.59 10.07 -1.41
CA LEU A 384 -0.12 9.93 -1.43
C LEU A 384 0.37 8.51 -1.74
N ILE A 385 -0.51 7.63 -2.22
CA ILE A 385 -0.16 6.27 -2.66
C ILE A 385 -0.52 6.15 -4.15
N PRO A 386 0.44 5.85 -5.05
CA PRO A 386 0.18 5.73 -6.48
C PRO A 386 -0.46 4.38 -6.83
N TRP A 387 -0.82 4.21 -8.10
CA TRP A 387 -1.04 2.87 -8.69
C TRP A 387 0.29 2.27 -9.11
N THR A 388 0.52 0.99 -8.78
CA THR A 388 1.83 0.34 -8.94
C THR A 388 1.72 -1.07 -9.51
N LEU A 389 2.82 -1.53 -10.09
CA LEU A 389 3.14 -2.95 -10.18
C LEU A 389 3.84 -3.39 -8.89
N ALA A 390 3.46 -4.56 -8.36
CA ALA A 390 4.06 -5.19 -7.18
C ALA A 390 4.16 -6.71 -7.37
N LEU A 391 5.01 -7.38 -6.60
CA LEU A 391 4.99 -8.85 -6.51
C LEU A 391 3.91 -9.30 -5.53
N LEU A 392 3.23 -10.40 -5.81
CA LEU A 392 2.17 -10.94 -4.96
C LEU A 392 2.69 -11.25 -3.54
N LYS A 393 3.94 -11.70 -3.40
CA LYS A 393 4.59 -11.91 -2.09
C LYS A 393 4.66 -10.62 -1.25
N ASP A 394 4.94 -9.48 -1.88
CA ASP A 394 5.07 -8.18 -1.22
C ASP A 394 3.70 -7.69 -0.73
N VAL A 395 2.67 -7.84 -1.57
CA VAL A 395 1.28 -7.52 -1.20
C VAL A 395 0.79 -8.45 -0.09
N THR A 396 1.11 -9.74 -0.14
CA THR A 396 0.76 -10.71 0.92
C THR A 396 1.45 -10.39 2.25
N GLY A 397 2.71 -9.94 2.27
CA GLY A 397 3.35 -9.53 3.52
C GLY A 397 2.79 -8.22 4.11
N VAL A 398 2.24 -7.33 3.27
CA VAL A 398 1.52 -6.12 3.74
C VAL A 398 0.15 -6.49 4.31
N TYR A 399 -0.56 -7.41 3.66
CA TYR A 399 -1.92 -7.85 3.99
C TYR A 399 -1.95 -9.29 4.52
N SER A 400 -1.02 -9.63 5.43
CA SER A 400 -0.93 -10.98 6.01
C SER A 400 -1.94 -11.22 7.12
N GLU A 401 -2.29 -10.18 7.88
CA GLU A 401 -3.17 -10.25 9.04
C GLU A 401 -3.89 -8.92 9.33
N VAL A 402 -4.98 -9.01 10.09
CA VAL A 402 -5.67 -7.88 10.72
C VAL A 402 -5.96 -8.20 12.18
N ASP A 403 -5.62 -7.31 13.11
CA ASP A 403 -5.81 -7.52 14.56
C ASP A 403 -5.20 -8.84 15.11
N GLY A 404 -4.21 -9.42 14.43
CA GLY A 404 -3.60 -10.73 14.73
C GLY A 404 -4.37 -11.94 14.19
N GLN A 405 -5.38 -11.74 13.34
CA GLN A 405 -6.07 -12.80 12.60
C GLN A 405 -5.55 -12.84 11.16
N PRO A 406 -5.22 -14.02 10.61
CA PRO A 406 -4.68 -14.13 9.27
C PRO A 406 -5.69 -13.68 8.22
N LEU A 407 -5.18 -13.13 7.12
CA LEU A 407 -5.95 -12.86 5.91
C LEU A 407 -5.62 -13.91 4.86
N HIS A 408 -6.64 -14.41 4.16
CA HIS A 408 -6.49 -15.38 3.08
C HIS A 408 -6.93 -14.77 1.74
N ILE A 409 -6.37 -15.26 0.63
CA ILE A 409 -6.72 -14.78 -0.72
C ILE A 409 -7.96 -15.53 -1.21
N VAL A 410 -8.98 -14.77 -1.64
CA VAL A 410 -10.10 -15.27 -2.44
C VAL A 410 -10.01 -14.64 -3.83
N ALA A 411 -9.84 -15.48 -4.86
CA ALA A 411 -9.69 -15.02 -6.24
C ALA A 411 -11.01 -15.05 -7.01
N TRP A 412 -11.22 -14.03 -7.85
CA TRP A 412 -12.46 -13.80 -8.60
C TRP A 412 -12.14 -13.45 -10.06
N ARG A 413 -12.63 -14.28 -10.99
CA ARG A 413 -12.50 -14.05 -12.43
C ARG A 413 -13.70 -13.27 -12.96
N PRO A 414 -13.52 -12.18 -13.74
CA PRO A 414 -14.63 -11.51 -14.41
C PRO A 414 -15.39 -12.47 -15.32
N ASN A 415 -16.72 -12.41 -15.31
CA ASN A 415 -17.54 -13.16 -16.26
C ASN A 415 -17.38 -12.54 -17.68
N PRO A 416 -17.51 -13.32 -18.78
CA PRO A 416 -17.24 -12.84 -20.15
C PRO A 416 -18.08 -11.64 -20.61
N ASP A 417 -19.22 -11.39 -19.98
CA ASP A 417 -20.14 -10.29 -20.32
C ASP A 417 -19.76 -8.93 -19.68
N VAL A 418 -18.70 -8.91 -18.86
CA VAL A 418 -18.31 -7.79 -17.97
C VAL A 418 -17.07 -7.04 -18.49
N THR A 419 -16.41 -7.61 -19.49
CA THR A 419 -15.06 -7.29 -19.98
C THR A 419 -15.02 -6.62 -21.34
#